data_AF-A0AAV1L6R8-F1
#
_entry.id   AF-A0AAV1L6R8-F1
#
_cell.length_a   1.000
_cell.length_b   1.000
_cell.length_c   1.000
_cell.angle_alpha   90.00
_cell.angle_beta   90.00
_cell.angle_gamma   90.00
#
_symmetry.space_group_name_H-M   'P 1'
#
loop_
_entity.id
_entity.type
_entity.pdbx_description
1 polymer ?
#
loop_
_entity_poly.entity_id
_entity_poly.type
_entity_poly.pdbx_seq_one_letter_code
_entity_poly.pdbx_strand_id
1 'polypeptide(L)'
;MMIGQKPTDDHDIIARVFRIKVQKLVALLTKGHAFGESQCFMYSMEWQKRALPHVHLLQELKEKLRPDQIDDVISAELSDPEVD
;
A
#
# COMPACT_ATOMS: atom_id res chain seq x y z
N MET A 1 -20.94 18.15 -5.02
CA MET A 1 -20.40 17.76 -6.34
C MET A 1 -21.15 18.53 -7.40
N MET A 2 -20.44 19.24 -8.28
CA MET A 2 -21.05 19.79 -9.50
C MET A 2 -21.38 18.63 -10.45
N ILE A 3 -22.40 18.81 -11.29
CA ILE A 3 -22.82 17.81 -12.28
C ILE A 3 -21.65 17.57 -13.24
N GLY A 4 -21.13 16.33 -13.28
CA GLY A 4 -20.04 15.90 -14.18
C GLY A 4 -18.67 15.67 -13.53
N GLN A 5 -18.46 16.05 -12.26
CA GLN A 5 -17.22 15.72 -11.53
C GLN A 5 -17.25 14.27 -11.02
N LYS A 6 -16.18 13.52 -11.29
CA LYS A 6 -15.95 12.20 -10.70
C LYS A 6 -15.43 12.36 -9.27
N PRO A 7 -15.65 11.41 -8.35
CA PRO A 7 -15.05 11.43 -7.02
C PRO A 7 -13.52 11.45 -7.03
N THR A 8 -12.90 11.00 -8.11
CA THR A 8 -11.45 11.08 -8.36
C THR A 8 -10.95 12.49 -8.66
N ASP A 9 -11.85 13.43 -8.94
CA ASP A 9 -11.48 14.83 -9.22
C ASP A 9 -11.43 15.64 -7.91
N ASP A 10 -11.84 15.04 -6.79
CA ASP A 10 -11.80 15.62 -5.46
C ASP A 10 -10.61 15.06 -4.66
N HIS A 11 -9.59 15.90 -4.49
CA HIS A 11 -8.37 15.54 -3.77
C HIS A 11 -8.63 15.16 -2.31
N ASP A 12 -9.65 15.72 -1.66
CA ASP A 12 -9.95 15.42 -0.26
C ASP A 12 -10.55 14.01 -0.13
N ILE A 13 -11.40 13.60 -1.07
CA ILE A 13 -11.98 12.25 -1.09
C ILE A 13 -10.88 11.22 -1.33
N ILE A 14 -10.02 11.45 -2.35
CA ILE A 14 -8.87 10.58 -2.62
C ILE A 14 -8.02 10.45 -1.36
N ALA A 15 -7.73 11.57 -0.70
CA ALA A 15 -6.83 11.55 0.44
C ALA A 15 -7.37 10.78 1.64
N ARG A 16 -8.68 10.94 1.92
CA ARG A 16 -9.35 10.21 2.99
C ARG A 16 -9.39 8.71 2.70
N VAL A 17 -9.77 8.32 1.48
CA VAL A 17 -9.84 6.90 1.09
C VAL A 17 -8.44 6.27 1.10
N PHE A 18 -7.44 6.98 0.58
CA PHE A 18 -6.05 6.52 0.59
C PHE A 18 -5.56 6.27 2.02
N ARG A 19 -5.76 7.22 2.93
CA ARG A 19 -5.40 7.06 4.35
C ARG A 19 -6.07 5.84 4.99
N ILE A 20 -7.36 5.62 4.72
CA ILE A 20 -8.10 4.45 5.25
C ILE A 20 -7.47 3.15 4.72
N LYS A 21 -7.12 3.11 3.43
CA LYS A 21 -6.45 1.94 2.82
C LYS A 21 -5.08 1.69 3.44
N VAL A 22 -4.27 2.73 3.66
CA VAL A 22 -2.96 2.62 4.33
C VAL A 22 -3.12 2.08 5.74
N GLN A 23 -4.08 2.57 6.53
CA GLN A 23 -4.34 2.08 7.88
C GLN A 23 -4.75 0.60 7.90
N LYS A 24 -5.59 0.17 6.94
CA LYS A 24 -5.96 -1.24 6.78
C LYS A 24 -4.77 -2.10 6.39
N LEU A 25 -3.94 -1.63 5.46
CA LEU A 25 -2.71 -2.33 5.04
C LEU A 25 -1.76 -2.50 6.23
N VAL A 26 -1.47 -1.43 6.98
CA VAL A 26 -0.62 -1.50 8.19
C VAL A 26 -1.20 -2.49 9.20
N ALA A 27 -2.51 -2.47 9.45
CA ALA A 27 -3.13 -3.41 10.38
C ALA A 27 -3.02 -4.87 9.91
N LEU A 28 -3.19 -5.13 8.61
CA LEU A 28 -3.04 -6.46 8.02
C LEU A 28 -1.60 -6.98 8.18
N LEU A 29 -0.61 -6.13 7.88
CA LEU A 29 0.80 -6.48 7.96
C LEU A 29 1.26 -6.71 9.41
N THR A 30 0.78 -5.89 10.34
CA THR A 30 1.30 -5.88 11.73
C THR A 30 0.49 -6.76 12.68
N LYS A 31 -0.84 -6.66 12.66
CA LYS A 31 -1.74 -7.41 13.55
C LYS A 31 -2.27 -8.68 12.90
N GLY A 32 -2.44 -8.65 11.58
CA GLY A 32 -2.85 -9.82 10.80
C GLY A 32 -1.71 -10.78 10.50
N HIS A 33 -0.46 -10.37 10.76
CA HIS A 33 0.74 -11.18 10.54
C HIS A 33 0.82 -11.76 9.13
N ALA A 34 0.41 -10.99 8.11
CA ALA A 34 0.32 -11.47 6.73
C ALA A 34 1.64 -12.07 6.19
N PHE A 35 2.78 -11.56 6.66
CA PHE A 35 4.11 -12.08 6.33
C PHE A 35 4.85 -12.68 7.55
N GLY A 36 4.18 -12.80 8.70
CA GLY A 36 4.77 -13.18 9.98
C GLY A 36 4.65 -12.09 11.05
N GLU A 37 5.22 -12.36 12.23
CA GLU A 37 5.17 -11.42 13.35
C GLU A 37 6.06 -10.20 13.10
N SER A 38 5.52 -8.99 13.28
CA SER A 38 6.26 -7.75 13.06
C SER A 38 7.13 -7.43 14.28
N GLN A 39 8.42 -7.17 14.05
CA GLN A 39 9.34 -6.61 15.03
C GLN A 39 9.20 -5.08 15.09
N CYS A 40 9.24 -4.43 13.92
CA CYS A 40 8.97 -3.00 13.77
C CYS A 40 8.38 -2.70 12.39
N PHE A 41 7.81 -1.51 12.22
CA PHE A 41 7.40 -1.01 10.91
C PHE A 41 7.44 0.51 10.88
N MET A 42 7.59 1.08 9.69
CA MET A 42 7.51 2.52 9.45
C MET A 42 6.92 2.78 8.07
N TYR A 43 6.25 3.92 7.90
CA TYR A 43 5.75 4.33 6.60
C TYR A 43 5.77 5.84 6.42
N SER A 44 5.91 6.30 5.19
CA SER A 44 5.74 7.68 4.77
C SER A 44 4.71 7.77 3.65
N MET A 45 3.93 8.85 3.65
CA MET A 45 2.98 9.15 2.57
C MET A 45 3.51 10.34 1.79
N GLU A 46 3.51 10.22 0.46
CA GLU A 46 4.01 11.23 -0.45
C GLU A 46 2.89 11.69 -1.40
N TRP A 47 2.72 13.01 -1.50
CA TRP A 47 1.73 13.64 -2.36
C TRP A 47 2.44 14.23 -3.58
N GLN A 48 2.21 13.63 -4.74
CA GLN A 48 2.77 14.16 -5.98
C GLN A 48 1.84 15.20 -6.59
N LYS A 49 2.39 16.28 -7.16
CA LYS A 49 1.60 17.41 -7.71
C LYS A 49 0.61 17.02 -8.81
N ARG A 50 0.82 15.90 -9.51
CA ARG A 50 -0.01 15.41 -10.62
C ARG A 50 -0.23 13.90 -10.60
N ALA A 51 0.20 13.22 -9.54
CA ALA A 51 -0.03 11.79 -9.40
C ALA A 51 -0.84 11.51 -8.14
N LEU A 52 -1.43 10.33 -8.09
CA LEU A 52 -2.10 9.85 -6.90
C LEU A 52 -1.11 9.74 -5.73
N PRO A 53 -1.57 9.88 -4.48
CA PRO A 53 -0.71 9.64 -3.33
C PRO A 53 -0.17 8.21 -3.36
N HIS A 54 1.08 8.06 -2.94
CA HIS A 54 1.70 6.77 -2.72
C HIS A 54 2.27 6.67 -1.30
N VAL A 55 2.50 5.44 -0.86
CA VAL A 55 3.01 5.12 0.47
C VAL A 55 4.27 4.29 0.31
N HIS A 56 5.33 4.67 1.03
CA HIS A 56 6.49 3.82 1.24
C HIS A 56 6.32 3.17 2.60
N LEU A 57 6.35 1.85 2.68
CA LEU A 57 6.19 1.10 3.93
C LEU A 57 7.34 0.11 4.07
N LEU A 58 8.03 0.16 5.20
CA LEU A 58 9.04 -0.81 5.61
C LEU A 58 8.51 -1.60 6.81
N GLN A 59 8.69 -2.92 6.77
CA GLN A 59 8.36 -3.82 7.86
C GLN A 59 9.56 -4.72 8.16
N GLU A 60 9.92 -4.82 9.43
CA GLU A 60 10.85 -5.82 9.93
C GLU A 60 10.07 -6.92 10.63
N LEU A 61 10.38 -8.17 10.30
CA LEU A 61 9.76 -9.37 10.89
C LEU A 61 10.64 -9.88 12.04
N LYS A 62 10.02 -10.44 13.08
CA LYS A 62 10.74 -11.09 14.18
C LYS A 62 11.52 -12.30 13.70
N GLU A 63 10.83 -13.16 12.95
CA GLU A 63 11.42 -14.29 12.26
C GLU A 63 11.68 -13.87 10.81
N LYS A 64 12.96 -13.85 10.42
CA LYS A 64 13.36 -13.44 9.08
C LYS A 64 13.02 -14.54 8.07
N LEU A 65 12.53 -14.12 6.91
CA LEU A 65 12.35 -15.01 5.77
C LEU A 65 13.71 -15.56 5.32
N ARG A 66 13.76 -16.85 5.01
CA ARG A 66 14.93 -17.44 4.40
C ARG A 66 14.98 -17.09 2.90
N PRO A 67 16.17 -17.11 2.26
CA PRO A 67 16.30 -16.78 0.84
C PRO A 67 15.37 -17.57 -0.08
N ASP A 68 15.12 -18.85 0.24
CA ASP A 68 14.23 -19.74 -0.53
C ASP A 68 12.74 -19.39 -0.40
N GLN A 69 12.36 -18.51 0.53
CA GLN A 69 10.97 -18.12 0.80
C GLN A 69 10.64 -16.71 0.29
N ILE A 70 11.63 -15.98 -0.23
CA ILE A 70 11.44 -14.57 -0.63
C ILE A 70 10.49 -14.49 -1.83
N ASP A 71 10.69 -15.33 -2.84
CA ASP A 71 9.93 -15.30 -4.09
C ASP A 71 8.45 -15.71 -3.89
N ASP A 72 8.14 -16.44 -2.81
CA ASP A 72 6.75 -16.79 -2.44
C ASP A 72 5.96 -15.57 -1.92
N VAL A 73 6.66 -14.54 -1.46
CA VAL A 73 6.09 -13.41 -0.70
C VAL A 73 6.24 -12.09 -1.45
N ILE A 74 7.35 -11.91 -2.18
CA ILE A 74 7.68 -10.69 -2.90
C ILE A 74 7.64 -10.99 -4.40
N SER A 75 6.72 -10.32 -5.10
CA SER A 75 6.66 -10.29 -6.55
C SER A 75 6.52 -8.84 -7.02
N ALA A 76 6.98 -8.57 -8.23
CA ALA A 76 6.74 -7.31 -8.93
C ALA A 76 6.28 -7.64 -10.35
N GLU A 77 5.04 -7.27 -10.67
CA GLU A 77 4.44 -7.50 -11.99
C GLU A 77 4.39 -6.19 -12.77
N LEU A 78 4.73 -6.26 -14.06
CA LEU A 78 4.44 -5.19 -15.00
C LEU A 78 3.01 -5.37 -15.50
N SER A 79 2.18 -4.33 -15.40
CA SER A 79 0.82 -4.37 -15.94
C SER A 79 0.83 -4.72 -17.43
N ASP A 80 0.00 -5.68 -17.82
CA ASP A 80 -0.16 -6.10 -19.21
C ASP A 80 -1.32 -5.32 -19.83
N PRO A 81 -1.08 -4.46 -20.85
CA PRO A 81 -2.09 -3.61 -21.45
C PRO A 81 -3.19 -4.38 -22.21
N GLU A 82 -3.02 -5.67 -22.49
CA GLU A 82 -4.04 -6.49 -23.16
C GLU A 82 -4.97 -7.22 -22.18
N VAL A 83 -4.58 -7.32 -20.90
CA VAL A 83 -5.29 -8.10 -19.88
C VAL A 83 -5.90 -7.23 -18.77
N ASP A 84 -5.28 -6.11 -18.41
CA ASP A 84 -5.71 -5.17 -17.35
C ASP A 84 -6.60 -4.01 -17.83
#